data_AF-A0A7S2UJA5-F1
#
_entry.id   AF-A0A7S2UJA5-F1
#
_cell.length_a   1.000
_cell.length_b   1.000
_cell.length_c   1.000
_cell.angle_alpha   90.00
_cell.angle_beta   90.00
_cell.angle_gamma   90.00
#
_symmetry.space_group_name_H-M   'P 1'
#
loop_
_entity.id
_entity.type
_entity.pdbx_description
1 polymer ?
#
loop_
_entity_poly.entity_id
_entity_poly.type
_entity_poly.pdbx_seq_one_letter_code
_entity_poly.pdbx_strand_id
1 'polypeptide(L)'
;KTGLFTMVRANLDQFDPLAAAATNSRPTVPTNTPIGPSKNVKPPVPVPAIPVAPPPRQLDPNQIQNLQQQGFSSGLIRAMSVLADQFPLRMWVVDNSSAMTKLDGHRILGNFANISTVPVSRWEEVQ
;
A
#
# COMPACT_ATOMS: atom_id res chain seq x y z
N LYS A 1 10.67 -23.37 25.51
CA LYS A 1 12.05 -22.85 25.38
C LYS A 1 12.00 -21.66 24.44
N THR A 2 12.15 -20.47 25.01
CA THR A 2 12.09 -19.16 24.38
C THR A 2 13.29 -18.94 23.47
N GLY A 3 13.05 -18.65 22.18
CA GLY A 3 14.07 -18.32 21.19
C GLY A 3 13.94 -16.87 20.76
N LEU A 4 14.83 -16.03 21.27
CA LEU A 4 14.97 -14.60 21.01
C LEU A 4 15.47 -14.40 19.56
N PHE A 5 14.70 -13.69 18.71
CA PHE A 5 15.12 -13.33 17.36
C PHE A 5 15.68 -11.90 17.35
N THR A 6 16.97 -11.75 17.08
CA THR A 6 17.62 -10.47 16.82
C THR A 6 17.57 -10.19 15.31
N MET A 7 16.78 -9.19 14.90
CA MET A 7 16.84 -8.62 13.55
C MET A 7 17.96 -7.57 13.48
N VAL A 8 18.87 -7.72 12.52
CA VAL A 8 19.81 -6.67 12.12
C VAL A 8 19.05 -5.65 11.26
N ARG A 9 19.03 -4.38 11.70
CA ARG A 9 18.47 -3.24 10.95
C ARG A 9 19.47 -2.76 9.91
N ALA A 10 19.04 -2.62 8.66
CA ALA A 10 19.73 -1.79 7.67
C ALA A 10 19.19 -0.36 7.78
N ASN A 11 20.10 0.59 8.00
CA ASN A 11 19.85 2.03 7.96
C ASN A 11 19.64 2.47 6.50
N LEU A 12 18.58 3.22 6.23
CA LEU A 12 18.34 3.89 4.95
C LEU A 12 17.99 5.36 5.20
N ASP A 13 18.93 6.09 5.81
CA ASP A 13 18.91 7.55 5.88
C ASP A 13 19.76 8.09 4.73
N GLN A 14 19.13 8.47 3.60
CA GLN A 14 19.59 9.53 2.70
C GLN A 14 18.61 9.71 1.53
N PHE A 15 17.76 10.72 1.62
CA PHE A 15 17.12 11.35 0.46
C PHE A 15 17.22 12.86 0.64
N ASP A 16 18.17 13.48 -0.06
CA ASP A 16 18.36 14.94 -0.13
C ASP A 16 17.41 15.54 -1.20
N PRO A 17 16.61 16.58 -0.89
CA PRO A 17 15.64 17.14 -1.82
C PRO A 17 16.10 18.48 -2.41
N LEU A 18 17.13 18.52 -3.25
CA LEU A 18 17.58 19.78 -3.89
C LEU A 18 18.26 19.54 -5.26
N ALA A 19 17.49 19.28 -6.33
CA ALA A 19 17.95 19.48 -7.71
C ALA A 19 16.80 19.32 -8.74
N ALA A 20 16.03 20.37 -9.00
CA ALA A 20 15.35 20.58 -10.30
C ALA A 20 14.79 22.01 -10.38
N ALA A 21 15.69 23.00 -10.47
CA ALA A 21 15.33 24.33 -10.94
C ALA A 21 15.37 24.33 -12.47
N ALA A 22 14.21 24.39 -13.12
CA ALA A 22 14.10 24.72 -14.54
C ALA A 22 13.04 25.82 -14.71
N THR A 23 13.52 26.93 -15.22
CA THR A 23 12.87 28.21 -15.48
C THR A 23 11.69 28.11 -16.42
N ASN A 24 10.54 28.69 -16.03
CA ASN A 24 9.52 29.12 -16.99
C ASN A 24 9.14 30.57 -16.68
N SER A 25 9.72 31.47 -17.45
CA SER A 25 9.45 32.90 -17.48
C SER A 25 8.00 33.16 -17.92
N ARG A 26 7.20 33.69 -16.99
CA ARG A 26 5.82 34.14 -17.24
C ARG A 26 5.85 35.53 -17.90
N PRO A 27 5.21 35.73 -19.06
CA PRO A 27 5.10 37.07 -19.65
C PRO A 27 4.17 37.96 -18.82
N THR A 28 4.64 39.15 -18.47
CA THR A 28 3.86 40.21 -17.83
C THR A 28 3.00 40.93 -18.87
N VAL A 29 1.68 40.87 -18.71
CA VAL A 29 0.74 41.75 -19.41
C VAL A 29 0.45 42.94 -18.50
N PRO A 30 0.77 44.19 -18.86
CA PRO A 30 0.25 45.35 -18.17
C PRO A 30 -1.09 45.73 -18.80
N THR A 31 -2.10 46.08 -18.01
CA THR A 31 -3.05 47.17 -18.31
C THR A 31 -3.93 47.38 -17.08
N ASN A 32 -3.70 48.50 -16.39
CA ASN A 32 -4.64 49.09 -15.45
C ASN A 32 -5.83 49.64 -16.24
N THR A 33 -7.03 49.16 -15.94
CA THR A 33 -8.28 49.84 -16.32
C THR A 33 -9.16 49.97 -15.07
N PRO A 34 -9.70 51.15 -14.74
CA PRO A 34 -10.60 51.31 -13.61
C PRO A 34 -11.95 50.64 -13.95
N ILE A 35 -12.33 49.62 -13.18
CA ILE A 35 -13.63 48.96 -13.30
C ILE A 35 -14.66 49.81 -12.54
N GLY A 36 -15.61 50.42 -13.26
CA GLY A 36 -16.78 51.08 -12.68
C GLY A 36 -17.71 50.07 -11.97
N PRO A 37 -18.63 50.53 -11.09
CA PRO A 37 -19.44 49.63 -10.27
C PRO A 37 -20.41 48.80 -11.12
N SER A 38 -20.10 47.51 -11.31
CA SER A 38 -20.99 46.54 -11.96
C SER A 38 -22.10 46.12 -11.00
N LYS A 39 -23.30 46.69 -11.19
CA LYS A 39 -24.53 46.25 -10.54
C LYS A 39 -25.14 45.07 -11.30
N ASN A 40 -24.74 43.84 -10.98
CA ASN A 40 -25.60 42.65 -11.01
C ASN A 40 -24.80 41.38 -10.64
N VAL A 41 -24.77 41.03 -9.35
CA VAL A 41 -24.36 39.68 -8.92
C VAL A 41 -25.64 38.92 -8.59
N LYS A 42 -26.02 38.00 -9.48
CA LYS A 42 -27.11 37.04 -9.24
C LYS A 42 -26.76 36.23 -7.99
N PRO A 43 -27.71 35.97 -7.07
CA PRO A 43 -27.43 35.18 -5.86
C PRO A 43 -26.84 33.82 -6.23
N PRO A 44 -25.91 33.28 -5.42
CA PRO A 44 -25.24 32.02 -5.71
C PRO A 44 -26.29 30.90 -5.77
N VAL A 45 -26.26 30.14 -6.87
CA VAL A 45 -27.06 28.93 -7.01
C VAL A 45 -26.65 27.96 -5.90
N PRO A 46 -27.59 27.32 -5.18
CA PRO A 46 -27.26 26.27 -4.22
C PRO A 46 -26.51 25.15 -4.95
N VAL A 47 -25.24 24.95 -4.61
CA VAL A 47 -24.47 23.82 -5.14
C VAL A 47 -25.11 22.55 -4.55
N PRO A 48 -25.54 21.58 -5.37
CA PRO A 48 -26.00 20.31 -4.84
C PRO A 48 -24.90 19.67 -3.99
N ALA A 49 -25.25 19.25 -2.78
CA ALA A 49 -24.32 18.63 -1.85
C ALA A 49 -23.70 17.38 -2.50
N ILE A 50 -22.39 17.40 -2.68
CA ILE A 50 -21.64 16.23 -3.14
C ILE A 50 -21.81 15.15 -2.05
N PRO A 51 -22.26 13.93 -2.37
CA PRO A 51 -22.29 12.85 -1.40
C PRO A 51 -20.87 12.60 -0.90
N VAL A 52 -20.65 12.81 0.39
CA VAL A 52 -19.36 12.56 1.05
C VAL A 52 -19.06 11.07 0.92
N ALA A 53 -17.90 10.74 0.35
CA ALA A 53 -17.48 9.35 0.20
C ALA A 53 -17.44 8.65 1.58
N PRO A 54 -17.84 7.37 1.68
CA PRO A 54 -17.76 6.64 2.93
C PRO A 54 -16.31 6.61 3.44
N PRO A 55 -16.11 6.59 4.77
CA PRO A 55 -14.77 6.56 5.34
C PRO A 55 -14.02 5.31 4.89
N PRO A 56 -12.67 5.40 4.76
CA PRO A 56 -11.85 4.29 4.31
C PRO A 56 -12.04 3.08 5.22
N ARG A 57 -12.26 1.90 4.63
CA ARG A 57 -12.47 0.66 5.39
C ARG A 57 -11.15 0.24 6.05
N GLN A 58 -11.05 0.46 7.35
CA GLN A 58 -9.90 0.00 8.16
C GLN A 58 -10.14 -1.43 8.66
N LEU A 59 -9.07 -2.20 8.80
CA LEU A 59 -9.12 -3.52 9.46
C LEU A 59 -9.52 -3.36 10.93
N ASP A 60 -10.44 -4.21 11.38
CA ASP A 60 -10.87 -4.30 12.78
C ASP A 60 -9.71 -4.82 13.67
N PRO A 61 -9.61 -4.40 14.93
CA PRO A 61 -8.62 -4.93 15.89
C PRO A 61 -8.50 -6.47 15.92
N ASN A 62 -9.62 -7.19 15.82
CA ASN A 62 -9.64 -8.65 15.78
C ASN A 62 -8.98 -9.20 14.51
N GLN A 63 -9.19 -8.54 13.37
CA GLN A 63 -8.56 -8.92 12.11
C GLN A 63 -7.06 -8.68 12.16
N ILE A 64 -6.63 -7.56 12.74
CA ILE A 64 -5.21 -7.25 12.96
C ILE A 64 -4.57 -8.32 13.85
N GLN A 65 -5.22 -8.69 14.95
CA GLN A 65 -4.72 -9.71 15.87
C GLN A 65 -4.60 -11.08 15.20
N ASN A 66 -5.61 -11.48 14.40
CA ASN A 66 -5.56 -12.75 13.67
C ASN A 66 -4.42 -12.79 12.65
N LEU A 67 -4.15 -11.68 11.94
CA LEU A 67 -3.04 -11.60 11.01
C LEU A 67 -1.69 -11.66 11.72
N GLN A 68 -1.56 -11.03 12.90
CA GLN A 68 -0.36 -11.15 13.72
C GLN A 68 -0.13 -12.58 14.20
N GLN A 69 -1.19 -13.29 14.61
CA GLN A 69 -1.10 -14.70 15.02
C GLN A 69 -0.68 -15.62 13.87
N GLN A 70 -1.01 -15.25 12.63
CA GLN A 70 -0.55 -15.95 11.42
C GLN A 70 0.90 -15.59 11.03
N GLY A 71 1.57 -14.70 11.77
CA GLY A 71 2.96 -14.34 11.55
C GLY A 71 3.18 -13.15 10.61
N PHE A 72 2.12 -12.45 10.19
CA PHE A 72 2.27 -11.25 9.35
C PHE A 72 2.85 -10.08 10.16
N SER A 73 3.78 -9.34 9.53
CA SER A 73 4.40 -8.18 10.17
C SER A 73 3.42 -7.00 10.29
N SER A 74 3.59 -6.16 11.31
CA SER A 74 2.75 -4.98 11.52
C SER A 74 2.77 -4.00 10.33
N GLY A 75 3.92 -3.88 9.65
CA GLY A 75 4.07 -3.09 8.44
C GLY A 75 3.21 -3.62 7.29
N LEU A 76 3.21 -4.94 7.07
CA LEU A 76 2.39 -5.59 6.04
C LEU A 76 0.90 -5.46 6.35
N ILE A 77 0.50 -5.67 7.60
CA ILE A 77 -0.91 -5.53 8.02
C ILE A 77 -1.41 -4.09 7.79
N ARG A 78 -0.58 -3.10 8.11
CA ARG A 78 -0.90 -1.68 7.85
C ARG A 78 -1.04 -1.41 6.36
N ALA A 79 -0.11 -1.91 5.54
CA ALA A 79 -0.18 -1.76 4.09
C ALA A 79 -1.45 -2.42 3.53
N MET A 80 -1.81 -3.62 4.01
CA MET A 80 -3.03 -4.31 3.63
C MET A 80 -4.30 -3.53 4.01
N SER A 81 -4.32 -2.87 5.16
CA SER A 81 -5.44 -2.01 5.58
C SER A 81 -5.65 -0.84 4.63
N VAL A 82 -4.57 -0.19 4.18
CA VAL A 82 -4.63 0.90 3.19
C VAL A 82 -5.08 0.39 1.82
N LEU A 83 -4.53 -0.75 1.39
CA LEU A 83 -4.84 -1.35 0.10
C LEU A 83 -6.26 -1.92 0.01
N ALA A 84 -6.85 -2.34 1.14
CA ALA A 84 -8.22 -2.84 1.19
C ALA A 84 -9.25 -1.79 0.76
N ASP A 85 -8.93 -0.51 0.94
CA ASP A 85 -9.80 0.60 0.55
C ASP A 85 -9.52 1.07 -0.89
N GLN A 86 -8.25 1.11 -1.30
CA GLN A 86 -7.86 1.51 -2.66
C GLN A 86 -8.22 0.46 -3.72
N PHE A 87 -8.21 -0.82 -3.35
CA PHE A 87 -8.48 -1.93 -4.24
C PHE A 87 -9.61 -2.80 -3.65
N PRO A 88 -10.88 -2.37 -3.80
CA PRO A 88 -12.02 -3.11 -3.24
C PRO A 88 -12.19 -4.50 -3.87
N LEU A 89 -11.60 -4.73 -5.05
CA LEU A 89 -11.57 -6.02 -5.72
C LEU A 89 -10.23 -6.71 -5.48
N ARG A 90 -10.25 -7.79 -4.71
CA ARG A 90 -9.12 -8.72 -4.60
C ARG A 90 -9.51 -10.03 -5.28
N MET A 91 -8.98 -10.25 -6.49
CA MET A 91 -9.17 -11.51 -7.21
C MET A 91 -8.07 -12.48 -6.79
N TRP A 92 -8.48 -13.62 -6.24
CA TRP A 92 -7.59 -14.75 -6.04
C TRP A 92 -7.86 -15.73 -7.18
N VAL A 93 -6.88 -15.92 -8.06
CA VAL A 93 -6.94 -17.02 -9.02
C VAL A 93 -6.35 -18.23 -8.32
N VAL A 94 -7.22 -19.10 -7.82
CA VAL A 94 -6.83 -20.35 -7.17
C VAL A 94 -6.56 -21.36 -8.28
N ASP A 95 -5.28 -21.67 -8.52
CA ASP A 95 -4.89 -22.72 -9.45
C ASP A 95 -5.19 -24.09 -8.82
N ASN A 96 -6.23 -24.77 -9.33
CA ASN A 96 -6.60 -26.15 -8.94
C ASN A 96 -6.10 -27.19 -9.95
N SER A 97 -5.23 -26.80 -10.88
CA SER A 97 -4.67 -27.75 -11.82
C SER A 97 -3.82 -28.78 -11.09
N SER A 98 -3.69 -29.96 -11.68
CA SER A 98 -2.75 -30.99 -11.22
C SER A 98 -1.29 -30.53 -11.24
N ALA A 99 -0.99 -29.34 -11.80
CA ALA A 99 0.34 -28.76 -11.71
C ALA A 99 0.71 -28.36 -10.27
N MET A 100 -0.27 -28.06 -9.40
CA MET A 100 0.00 -27.66 -8.02
C MET A 100 0.32 -28.82 -7.08
N THR A 101 0.00 -30.06 -7.46
CA THR A 101 0.40 -31.27 -6.71
C THR A 101 1.79 -31.78 -7.12
N LYS A 102 2.44 -31.14 -8.09
CA LYS A 102 3.83 -31.48 -8.47
C LYS A 102 4.77 -31.14 -7.32
N LEU A 103 5.66 -32.08 -7.01
CA LEU A 103 6.70 -31.94 -5.98
C LEU A 103 7.93 -31.20 -6.51
N ASP A 104 7.71 -30.12 -7.26
CA ASP A 104 8.78 -29.26 -7.80
C ASP A 104 9.06 -28.03 -6.92
N GLY A 105 8.27 -27.83 -5.85
CA GLY A 105 8.57 -26.84 -4.81
C GLY A 105 9.64 -27.34 -3.84
N HIS A 106 10.29 -26.42 -3.13
CA HIS A 106 11.36 -26.75 -2.19
C HIS A 106 11.17 -26.08 -0.83
N ARG A 107 11.11 -26.90 0.23
CA ARG A 107 11.13 -26.41 1.61
C ARG A 107 12.53 -26.50 2.17
N ILE A 108 13.05 -25.37 2.62
CA ILE A 108 14.36 -25.28 3.26
C ILE A 108 14.18 -25.64 4.74
N LEU A 109 14.88 -26.68 5.20
CA LEU A 109 14.91 -27.12 6.58
C LEU A 109 16.31 -26.96 7.15
N GLY A 110 16.39 -26.66 8.46
CA GLY A 110 17.64 -26.68 9.21
C GLY A 110 18.07 -25.31 9.74
N ASN A 111 19.30 -25.27 10.25
CA ASN A 111 19.91 -24.12 10.91
C ASN A 111 21.07 -23.58 10.07
N PHE A 112 21.65 -22.44 10.43
CA PHE A 112 22.79 -21.82 9.71
C PHE A 112 23.96 -22.76 9.39
N ALA A 113 24.18 -23.81 10.19
CA ALA A 113 25.25 -24.79 9.99
C ALA A 113 24.86 -25.98 9.10
N ASN A 114 23.57 -26.31 9.00
CA ASN A 114 23.08 -27.47 8.27
C ASN A 114 21.74 -27.11 7.63
N ILE A 115 21.79 -26.80 6.34
CA ILE A 115 20.61 -26.49 5.53
C ILE A 115 20.37 -27.68 4.59
N SER A 116 19.16 -28.21 4.60
CA SER A 116 18.70 -29.23 3.66
C SER A 116 17.43 -28.76 2.97
N THR A 117 17.20 -29.27 1.75
CA THR A 117 16.00 -28.97 0.98
C THR A 117 15.17 -30.22 0.83
N VAL A 118 13.89 -30.13 1.12
CA VAL A 118 12.92 -31.22 0.93
C VAL A 118 11.98 -30.83 -0.20
N PRO A 119 11.78 -31.69 -1.21
CA PRO A 119 10.80 -31.44 -2.25
C PRO A 119 9.40 -31.44 -1.62
N VAL A 120 8.62 -30.41 -1.95
CA VAL A 120 7.25 -30.21 -1.48
C VAL A 120 6.37 -29.84 -2.66
N SER A 121 5.06 -30.01 -2.52
CA SER A 121 4.13 -29.51 -3.52
C SER A 121 4.15 -27.98 -3.56
N ARG A 122 3.76 -27.39 -4.69
CA ARG A 122 3.59 -25.93 -4.78
C ARG A 122 2.57 -25.41 -3.77
N TRP A 123 1.57 -26.22 -3.41
CA TRP A 123 0.63 -25.91 -2.34
C TRP A 123 1.31 -25.74 -0.98
N GLU A 124 2.21 -26.65 -0.65
CA GLU A 124 2.96 -26.64 0.61
C GLU A 124 4.05 -25.57 0.64
N GLU A 125 4.53 -25.11 -0.52
CA GLU A 125 5.51 -24.01 -0.61
C GLU A 125 4.88 -22.63 -0.36
N VAL A 126 3.61 -22.44 -0.73
CA VAL A 126 2.89 -21.16 -0.59
C VAL A 126 2.38 -20.91 0.84
N GLN A 127 2.24 -21.95 1.66
CA GLN A 127 1.79 -21.86 3.06
C GLN A 127 2.93 -21.51 4.02
#